data_AF-A0AAW0JBB6-F1
#
_entry.id   AF-A0AAW0JBB6-F1
#
_cell.length_a   1.000
_cell.length_b   1.000
_cell.length_c   1.000
_cell.angle_alpha   90.00
_cell.angle_beta   90.00
_cell.angle_gamma   90.00
#
_symmetry.space_group_name_H-M   'P 1'
#
loop_
_entity.id
_entity.type
_entity.pdbx_description
1 polymer ?
#
loop_
_entity_poly.entity_id
_entity_poly.type
_entity_poly.pdbx_seq_one_letter_code
_entity_poly.pdbx_strand_id
1 'polypeptide(L)'
;MGMVVGMVFLLWSMNVFMKAVGLGNSSCSGAAAVCGNFTIPYPFGIEPDCYIDDWFAIDCKNKTLGFPKPFLRRLDLEVLDISLEGRLRVNYPMSSWCPKSDTEIAPNVSLVSSPFVFSKLRNIFVAMGCGNVAYLLSSYGSNSSLSSIYAGCMSVCEKDTIKSNGSSCNGIDCCKTTIPSDLDVFTTNIEGKIGKFQSNKDCNYASVVDQMWFEKNITNHFEVRNMSHVPVVLNWEINANLSSLIMGSNSSHSTCRFASRSSSLGNMSSTFKCTCDSGFEGNPYLRHGCQDIDECANPRLCGFSYLRYGYDGYRCVNVPGEYYCILVSSSISDRKSRNKIIIIGISTGIGLLFLCIGGWWSYKVVKKRKIIKRKEKFFKRNGGLLLQQQLSSRTVEKTTKLFNSKDLEKATDNFNVNRILGQGGQGTVYKATYFIHSMEENNLFDIIDARVMKEAKQEEIIAVANLAKMCLNMKGKKRPTMKEVAMQLEAVQTLQKTPNVQQNHEEVEYARTEMYEQWDAVSTSTMSGADSGVASSSSSHPLLSF
;
A
#
# COMPACT_ATOMS: atom_id res chain seq x y z
N MET A 1 -32.40 19.30 6.91
CA MET A 1 -32.15 18.39 8.04
C MET A 1 -31.90 16.95 7.55
N GLY A 2 -31.09 16.76 6.49
CA GLY A 2 -30.83 15.46 5.86
C GLY A 2 -29.34 15.14 5.63
N MET A 3 -28.44 16.05 5.96
CA MET A 3 -26.98 15.85 5.83
C MET A 3 -26.27 15.49 7.14
N VAL A 4 -26.94 15.61 8.29
CA VAL A 4 -26.34 15.30 9.60
C VAL A 4 -26.54 13.82 9.97
N VAL A 5 -27.58 13.16 9.42
CA VAL A 5 -27.89 11.74 9.69
C VAL A 5 -26.96 10.79 8.95
N GLY A 6 -26.42 11.18 7.78
CA GLY A 6 -25.53 10.34 6.97
C GLY A 6 -24.10 10.20 7.51
N MET A 7 -23.62 11.14 8.34
CA MET A 7 -22.28 11.08 8.94
C MET A 7 -22.21 10.21 10.19
N VAL A 8 -23.34 9.93 10.84
CA VAL A 8 -23.39 9.09 12.06
C VAL A 8 -23.42 7.60 11.70
N PHE A 9 -23.96 7.21 10.54
CA PHE A 9 -24.01 5.81 10.10
C PHE A 9 -22.67 5.26 9.57
N LEU A 10 -21.78 6.11 9.05
CA LEU A 10 -20.46 5.68 8.55
C LEU A 10 -19.40 5.49 9.65
N LEU A 11 -19.68 5.94 10.88
CA LEU A 11 -18.83 5.73 12.05
C LEU A 11 -19.29 4.54 12.92
N TRP A 12 -20.36 3.85 12.52
CA TRP A 12 -20.91 2.68 13.22
C TRP A 12 -20.63 1.34 12.52
N SER A 13 -19.81 1.33 11.46
CA SER A 13 -19.46 0.14 10.68
C SER A 13 -18.02 -0.36 10.86
N MET A 14 -17.27 0.17 11.85
CA MET A 14 -15.88 -0.22 12.13
C MET A 14 -15.66 -0.80 13.53
N ASN A 15 -16.63 -1.57 14.03
CA ASN A 15 -16.40 -2.45 15.17
C ASN A 15 -17.26 -3.71 14.98
N VAL A 16 -16.61 -4.82 14.62
CA VAL A 16 -16.80 -6.20 15.11
C VAL A 16 -16.04 -7.12 14.15
N PHE A 17 -14.86 -7.59 14.55
CA PHE A 17 -14.45 -9.00 14.56
C PHE A 17 -12.97 -9.08 14.99
N MET A 18 -12.75 -9.00 16.31
CA MET A 18 -11.56 -9.55 16.95
C MET A 18 -11.98 -10.87 17.60
N LYS A 19 -11.34 -11.96 17.15
CA LYS A 19 -11.21 -13.30 17.72
C LYS A 19 -12.43 -13.93 18.40
N ALA A 20 -12.91 -15.01 17.79
CA ALA A 20 -13.23 -16.23 18.52
C ALA A 20 -12.40 -17.37 17.91
N VAL A 21 -11.29 -17.73 18.55
CA VAL A 21 -10.74 -19.09 18.43
C VAL A 21 -11.70 -19.96 19.24
N GLY A 22 -12.71 -20.47 18.55
CA GLY A 22 -13.67 -21.42 19.09
C GLY A 22 -13.08 -22.82 18.99
N LEU A 23 -12.98 -23.48 20.14
CA LEU A 23 -12.44 -24.81 20.32
C LEU A 23 -13.15 -25.84 19.42
N GLY A 24 -12.37 -26.45 18.53
CA GLY A 24 -12.56 -27.83 18.10
C GLY A 24 -11.27 -28.57 18.44
N ASN A 25 -11.35 -29.54 19.36
CA ASN A 25 -10.22 -30.31 19.96
C ASN A 25 -8.83 -30.04 19.37
N SER A 26 -8.22 -28.94 19.78
CA SER A 26 -6.84 -28.56 19.47
C SER A 26 -5.84 -29.11 20.49
N SER A 27 -6.26 -30.04 21.35
CA SER A 27 -5.46 -30.53 22.48
C SER A 27 -4.24 -31.36 22.08
N CYS A 28 -4.12 -31.74 20.80
CA CYS A 28 -3.07 -32.63 20.30
C CYS A 28 -2.04 -31.92 19.43
N SER A 29 -1.96 -30.59 19.54
CA SER A 29 -0.97 -29.79 18.81
C SER A 29 0.23 -29.46 19.71
N GLY A 30 1.45 -29.74 19.23
CA GLY A 30 2.70 -29.48 19.95
C GLY A 30 3.47 -30.74 20.35
N ALA A 31 4.14 -30.71 21.51
CA ALA A 31 5.04 -31.78 21.96
C ALA A 31 4.37 -33.16 22.13
N ALA A 32 3.05 -33.21 22.34
CA ALA A 32 2.27 -34.44 22.46
C ALA A 32 2.15 -35.24 21.15
N ALA A 33 2.51 -34.65 20.01
CA ALA A 33 2.46 -35.27 18.68
C ALA A 33 3.85 -35.63 18.12
N VAL A 34 4.93 -35.50 18.91
CA VAL A 34 6.30 -35.72 18.45
C VAL A 34 6.95 -36.85 19.24
N CYS A 35 7.46 -37.85 18.53
CA CYS A 35 8.28 -38.91 19.09
C CYS A 35 9.70 -38.80 18.54
N GLY A 36 10.61 -38.19 19.31
CA GLY A 36 11.99 -37.95 18.88
C GLY A 36 12.03 -36.93 17.75
N ASN A 37 12.40 -37.37 16.53
CA ASN A 37 12.38 -36.54 15.32
C ASN A 37 11.18 -36.87 14.41
N PHE A 38 10.22 -37.64 14.90
CA PHE A 38 9.08 -38.11 14.12
C PHE A 38 7.80 -37.38 14.54
N THR A 39 7.16 -36.69 13.61
CA THR A 39 5.87 -36.02 13.83
C THR A 39 4.73 -36.97 13.48
N ILE A 40 3.81 -37.16 14.42
CA ILE A 40 2.69 -38.08 14.32
C ILE A 40 1.43 -37.27 13.96
N PRO A 41 0.87 -37.42 12.75
CA PRO A 41 -0.36 -36.74 12.37
C PRO A 41 -1.59 -37.50 12.86
N TYR A 42 -2.62 -36.76 13.29
CA TYR A 42 -3.96 -37.32 13.48
C TYR A 42 -4.43 -38.02 12.17
N PRO A 43 -5.03 -39.22 12.19
CA PRO A 43 -5.71 -39.90 13.31
C PRO A 43 -4.82 -40.70 14.27
N PHE A 44 -3.50 -40.66 14.10
CA PHE A 44 -2.55 -41.29 15.03
C PHE A 44 -2.17 -40.33 16.16
N GLY A 45 -1.81 -40.88 17.32
CA GLY A 45 -1.45 -40.09 18.49
C GLY A 45 -0.86 -40.92 19.62
N ILE A 46 -0.22 -40.24 20.58
CA ILE A 46 0.45 -40.87 21.73
C ILE A 46 -0.49 -40.94 22.93
N GLU A 47 -1.06 -39.78 23.28
CA GLU A 47 -1.93 -39.59 24.43
C GLU A 47 -3.37 -40.03 24.15
N PRO A 48 -4.12 -40.47 25.18
CA PRO A 48 -5.57 -40.63 25.08
C PRO A 48 -6.21 -39.35 24.53
N ASP A 49 -7.27 -39.48 23.72
CA ASP A 49 -7.94 -38.39 22.99
C ASP A 49 -7.16 -37.76 21.81
N CYS A 50 -5.91 -38.19 21.56
CA CYS A 50 -5.11 -37.73 20.42
C CYS A 50 -5.03 -38.71 19.25
N TYR A 51 -5.71 -39.84 19.34
CA TYR A 51 -5.89 -40.80 18.26
C TYR A 51 -7.38 -41.12 18.12
N ILE A 52 -7.80 -41.50 16.92
CA ILE A 52 -9.23 -41.73 16.64
C ILE A 52 -9.76 -43.04 17.24
N ASP A 53 -8.90 -44.04 17.32
CA ASP A 53 -9.19 -45.39 17.78
C ASP A 53 -7.87 -46.03 18.30
N ASP A 54 -7.97 -46.95 19.26
CA ASP A 54 -6.80 -47.59 19.87
C ASP A 54 -5.84 -48.26 18.88
N TRP A 55 -6.32 -48.66 17.70
CA TRP A 55 -5.46 -49.18 16.64
C TRP A 55 -4.48 -48.14 16.09
N PHE A 56 -4.78 -46.85 16.24
CA PHE A 56 -3.95 -45.71 15.81
C PHE A 56 -3.08 -45.14 16.94
N ALA A 57 -3.11 -45.75 18.13
CA ALA A 57 -2.27 -45.34 19.25
C ALA A 57 -0.79 -45.70 19.02
N ILE A 58 0.09 -44.73 19.29
CA ILE A 58 1.54 -44.84 19.12
C ILE A 58 2.24 -44.80 20.49
N ASP A 59 3.15 -45.73 20.72
CA ASP A 59 4.06 -45.72 21.86
C ASP A 59 5.44 -45.23 21.45
N CYS A 60 5.96 -44.26 22.20
CA CYS A 60 7.29 -43.71 21.98
C CYS A 60 8.30 -44.42 22.88
N LYS A 61 9.01 -45.42 22.34
CA LYS A 61 9.96 -46.23 23.11
C LYS A 61 11.36 -45.60 23.07
N ASN A 62 11.93 -45.32 24.24
CA ASN A 62 13.31 -44.84 24.37
C ASN A 62 14.31 -45.93 23.99
N LYS A 63 15.32 -45.59 23.19
CA LYS A 63 16.50 -46.43 22.98
C LYS A 63 17.62 -45.93 23.90
N THR A 64 18.34 -46.83 24.55
CA THR A 64 19.42 -46.53 25.53
C THR A 64 20.52 -45.60 24.99
N LEU A 65 20.61 -45.39 23.68
CA LEU A 65 21.64 -44.57 23.02
C LEU A 65 21.13 -43.72 21.82
N GLY A 66 19.83 -43.38 21.76
CA GLY A 66 19.30 -42.62 20.63
C GLY A 66 17.93 -41.96 20.87
N PHE A 67 17.43 -41.24 19.86
CA PHE A 67 16.09 -40.67 19.89
C PHE A 67 15.03 -41.76 20.04
N PRO A 68 13.94 -41.50 20.76
CA PRO A 68 12.88 -42.47 20.91
C PRO A 68 12.21 -42.74 19.57
N LYS A 69 11.74 -43.98 19.40
CA LYS A 69 11.15 -44.48 18.17
C LYS A 69 9.66 -44.73 18.35
N PRO A 70 8.82 -44.40 17.36
CA PRO A 70 7.38 -44.64 17.43
C PRO A 70 7.07 -46.11 17.10
N PHE A 71 6.20 -46.72 17.89
CA PHE A 71 5.69 -48.09 17.68
C PHE A 71 4.16 -48.08 17.68
N LEU A 72 3.53 -48.86 16.81
CA LEU A 72 2.09 -49.13 16.92
C LEU A 72 1.82 -49.92 18.20
N ARG A 73 1.09 -49.35 19.15
CA ARG A 73 0.89 -49.92 20.50
C ARG A 73 0.37 -51.36 20.46
N ARG A 74 -0.60 -51.66 19.60
CA ARG A 74 -1.23 -53.00 19.51
C ARG A 74 -0.42 -54.03 18.73
N LEU A 75 0.39 -53.61 17.76
CA LEU A 75 1.14 -54.52 16.87
C LEU A 75 2.62 -54.65 17.24
N ASP A 76 3.11 -53.75 18.09
CA ASP A 76 4.52 -53.59 18.43
C ASP A 76 5.46 -53.49 17.22
N LEU A 77 5.00 -52.82 16.17
CA LEU A 77 5.78 -52.55 14.97
C LEU A 77 6.28 -51.11 14.97
N GLU A 78 7.58 -50.91 14.73
CA GLU A 78 8.17 -49.57 14.59
C GLU A 78 7.57 -48.87 13.35
N VAL A 79 7.11 -47.64 13.53
CA VAL A 79 6.59 -46.79 12.45
C VAL A 79 7.74 -46.02 11.81
N LEU A 80 7.88 -46.15 10.49
CA LEU A 80 8.92 -45.48 9.72
C LEU A 80 8.39 -44.22 9.01
N ASP A 81 7.12 -44.22 8.59
CA ASP A 81 6.49 -43.12 7.85
C ASP A 81 4.96 -43.23 7.89
N ILE A 82 4.26 -42.10 8.01
CA ILE A 82 2.78 -42.02 8.00
C ILE A 82 2.36 -41.08 6.88
N SER A 83 1.57 -41.59 5.94
CA SER A 83 0.93 -40.79 4.90
C SER A 83 -0.57 -40.67 5.17
N LEU A 84 -1.06 -39.43 5.15
CA LEU A 84 -2.49 -39.11 5.26
C LEU A 84 -3.31 -39.61 4.07
N GLU A 85 -2.65 -40.00 2.98
CA GLU A 85 -3.25 -40.73 1.86
C GLU A 85 -3.51 -42.21 2.19
N GLY A 86 -3.62 -42.62 3.45
CA GLY A 86 -3.98 -43.99 3.83
C GLY A 86 -2.84 -45.00 3.69
N ARG A 87 -1.58 -44.56 3.82
CA ARG A 87 -0.40 -45.45 3.79
C ARG A 87 0.41 -45.32 5.07
N LEU A 88 0.94 -46.43 5.55
CA LEU A 88 1.74 -46.51 6.77
C LEU A 88 2.93 -47.43 6.50
N ARG A 89 4.16 -46.93 6.64
CA ARG A 89 5.35 -47.75 6.49
C ARG A 89 5.83 -48.19 7.86
N VAL A 90 6.02 -49.49 8.04
CA VAL A 90 6.47 -50.11 9.30
C VAL A 90 7.74 -50.91 9.11
N ASN A 91 8.51 -51.06 10.18
CA ASN A 91 9.68 -51.94 10.21
C ASN A 91 9.24 -53.36 10.59
N TYR A 92 9.25 -54.28 9.64
CA TYR A 92 8.70 -55.62 9.79
C TYR A 92 9.82 -56.68 9.92
N PRO A 93 9.70 -57.66 10.84
CA PRO A 93 10.71 -58.69 11.04
C PRO A 93 10.80 -59.66 9.85
N MET A 94 12.01 -60.09 9.51
CA MET A 94 12.25 -61.08 8.46
C MET A 94 12.24 -62.50 9.01
N SER A 95 11.70 -63.47 8.25
CA SER A 95 11.81 -64.89 8.60
C SER A 95 13.14 -65.45 8.10
N SER A 96 13.77 -66.32 8.89
CA SER A 96 15.01 -66.98 8.53
C SER A 96 14.99 -68.48 8.80
N TRP A 97 15.70 -69.22 7.98
CA TRP A 97 15.90 -70.65 8.12
C TRP A 97 17.39 -70.97 7.91
N CYS A 98 17.99 -71.63 8.88
CA CYS A 98 19.41 -72.00 8.86
C CYS A 98 19.56 -73.51 9.06
N PRO A 99 20.49 -74.20 8.37
CA PRO A 99 20.62 -75.66 8.50
C PRO A 99 21.04 -76.20 9.89
N LYS A 100 21.66 -75.37 10.75
CA LYS A 100 22.21 -75.77 12.07
C LYS A 100 21.72 -74.94 13.25
N SER A 101 20.87 -73.95 13.00
CA SER A 101 20.18 -73.16 14.03
C SER A 101 18.70 -73.49 13.94
N ASP A 102 17.97 -73.37 15.04
CA ASP A 102 16.52 -73.44 14.99
C ASP A 102 15.99 -72.37 14.01
N THR A 103 14.96 -72.72 13.25
CA THR A 103 14.28 -71.80 12.33
C THR A 103 13.69 -70.64 13.13
N GLU A 104 14.17 -69.42 12.89
CA GLU A 104 13.54 -68.21 13.42
C GLU A 104 12.48 -67.74 12.43
N ILE A 105 11.28 -68.29 12.59
CA ILE A 105 10.09 -67.80 11.88
C ILE A 105 9.72 -66.45 12.49
N ALA A 106 9.64 -65.40 11.68
CA ALA A 106 9.20 -64.10 12.16
C ALA A 106 7.82 -64.23 12.80
N PRO A 107 7.55 -63.53 13.92
CA PRO A 107 6.23 -63.59 14.55
C PRO A 107 5.16 -63.20 13.54
N ASN A 108 4.14 -64.03 13.41
CA ASN A 108 3.01 -63.74 12.53
C ASN A 108 2.22 -62.59 13.14
N VAL A 109 2.30 -61.41 12.52
CA VAL A 109 1.51 -60.25 12.91
C VAL A 109 0.15 -60.34 12.22
N SER A 110 -0.88 -60.71 12.99
CA SER A 110 -2.25 -60.72 12.50
C SER A 110 -2.83 -59.30 12.47
N LEU A 111 -3.18 -58.82 11.29
CA LEU A 111 -3.92 -57.56 11.09
C LEU A 111 -5.44 -57.81 10.97
N VAL A 112 -5.90 -59.03 11.24
CA VAL A 112 -7.32 -59.40 11.19
C VAL A 112 -8.11 -58.50 12.14
N SER A 113 -9.22 -57.95 11.64
CA SER A 113 -10.07 -57.00 12.37
C SER A 113 -9.39 -55.68 12.76
N SER A 114 -8.21 -55.39 12.21
CA SER A 114 -7.55 -54.09 12.33
C SER A 114 -7.90 -53.18 11.13
N PRO A 115 -7.67 -51.87 11.24
CA PRO A 115 -7.82 -50.95 10.10
C PRO A 115 -6.68 -51.06 9.07
N PHE A 116 -5.67 -51.89 9.31
CA PHE A 116 -4.47 -52.02 8.49
C PHE A 116 -4.50 -53.28 7.61
N VAL A 117 -3.96 -53.19 6.40
CA VAL A 117 -3.75 -54.33 5.48
C VAL A 117 -2.42 -54.22 4.76
N PHE A 118 -1.76 -55.33 4.46
CA PHE A 118 -0.55 -55.33 3.65
C PHE A 118 -0.88 -54.94 2.20
N SER A 119 -0.28 -53.86 1.71
CA SER A 119 -0.59 -53.30 0.39
C SER A 119 -0.02 -54.14 -0.76
N LYS A 120 -0.90 -54.75 -1.56
CA LYS A 120 -0.57 -55.49 -2.79
C LYS A 120 0.26 -54.66 -3.77
N LEU A 121 -0.09 -53.38 -3.94
CA LEU A 121 0.51 -52.50 -4.95
C LEU A 121 1.85 -51.90 -4.55
N ARG A 122 2.24 -52.05 -3.28
CA ARG A 122 3.44 -51.40 -2.72
C ARG A 122 4.43 -52.40 -2.17
N ASN A 123 4.01 -53.61 -1.90
CA ASN A 123 4.86 -54.65 -1.38
C ASN A 123 5.09 -55.78 -2.38
N ILE A 124 6.26 -56.38 -2.29
CA ILE A 124 6.65 -57.61 -2.98
C ILE A 124 7.10 -58.64 -1.95
N PHE A 125 7.02 -59.91 -2.32
CA PHE A 125 7.60 -61.00 -1.53
C PHE A 125 9.00 -61.30 -2.06
N VAL A 126 9.99 -61.30 -1.18
CA VAL A 126 11.38 -61.57 -1.51
C VAL A 126 11.90 -62.76 -0.71
N ALA A 127 12.74 -63.55 -1.35
CA ALA A 127 13.45 -64.67 -0.75
C ALA A 127 14.93 -64.56 -1.09
N MET A 128 15.80 -64.78 -0.12
CA MET A 128 17.25 -64.62 -0.26
C MET A 128 18.00 -65.81 0.31
N GLY A 129 19.15 -66.11 -0.27
CA GLY A 129 19.94 -67.29 0.05
C GLY A 129 19.96 -68.28 -1.11
N CYS A 130 20.83 -69.27 -0.98
CA CYS A 130 21.08 -70.29 -2.00
C CYS A 130 20.14 -71.48 -1.80
N GLY A 131 19.49 -71.91 -2.89
CA GLY A 131 18.58 -73.05 -2.85
C GLY A 131 17.35 -72.80 -1.98
N ASN A 132 16.97 -71.52 -1.87
CA ASN A 132 15.87 -71.07 -1.05
C ASN A 132 14.56 -71.26 -1.81
N VAL A 133 13.61 -71.95 -1.18
CA VAL A 133 12.24 -72.06 -1.65
C VAL A 133 11.34 -71.51 -0.56
N ALA A 134 10.73 -70.36 -0.79
CA ALA A 134 9.89 -69.70 0.19
C ALA A 134 8.48 -69.48 -0.33
N TYR A 135 7.49 -69.62 0.55
CA TYR A 135 6.07 -69.48 0.21
C TYR A 135 5.33 -68.64 1.25
N LEU A 136 4.39 -67.83 0.76
CA LEU A 136 3.38 -67.17 1.58
C LEU A 136 2.14 -68.05 1.65
N LEU A 137 1.76 -68.42 2.87
CA LEU A 137 0.59 -69.24 3.17
C LEU A 137 -0.53 -68.38 3.75
N SER A 138 -1.76 -68.68 3.35
CA SER A 138 -2.95 -68.20 4.04
C SER A 138 -3.05 -68.83 5.43
N SER A 139 -3.26 -67.99 6.44
CA SER A 139 -3.56 -68.43 7.80
C SER A 139 -5.09 -68.44 7.99
N TYR A 140 -5.75 -69.50 7.53
CA TYR A 140 -7.19 -69.71 7.74
C TYR A 140 -7.43 -70.44 9.07
N GLY A 141 -8.42 -69.99 9.83
CA GLY A 141 -8.67 -70.42 11.21
C GLY A 141 -8.76 -71.93 11.43
N SER A 142 -8.18 -72.36 12.57
CA SER A 142 -8.25 -73.61 13.38
C SER A 142 -8.40 -75.00 12.75
N ASN A 143 -8.77 -75.17 11.47
CA ASN A 143 -8.94 -76.48 10.84
C ASN A 143 -7.91 -76.61 9.69
N SER A 144 -6.73 -77.07 10.09
CA SER A 144 -5.46 -77.19 9.36
C SER A 144 -5.47 -78.20 8.21
N SER A 145 -6.25 -77.96 7.15
CA SER A 145 -6.21 -78.85 5.98
C SER A 145 -6.21 -78.16 4.62
N LEU A 146 -6.38 -76.83 4.55
CA LEU A 146 -6.34 -76.11 3.27
C LEU A 146 -5.62 -74.76 3.41
N SER A 147 -4.32 -74.77 3.68
CA SER A 147 -3.49 -73.57 3.55
C SER A 147 -3.25 -73.28 2.06
N SER A 148 -3.93 -72.27 1.50
CA SER A 148 -3.67 -71.83 0.13
C SER A 148 -2.34 -71.07 0.06
N ILE A 149 -1.53 -71.39 -0.95
CA ILE A 149 -0.29 -70.66 -1.24
C ILE A 149 -0.68 -69.39 -2.00
N TYR A 150 -0.38 -68.23 -1.42
CA TYR A 150 -0.62 -66.92 -2.05
C TYR A 150 0.48 -66.53 -3.02
N ALA A 151 1.74 -66.77 -2.65
CA ALA A 151 2.88 -66.46 -3.48
C ALA A 151 4.05 -67.41 -3.16
N GLY A 152 4.91 -67.64 -4.13
CA GLY A 152 6.10 -68.47 -3.98
C GLY A 152 7.30 -67.83 -4.66
N CYS A 153 8.47 -68.00 -4.07
CA CYS A 153 9.73 -67.53 -4.60
C CYS A 153 10.80 -68.61 -4.45
N MET A 154 11.52 -68.88 -5.52
CA MET A 154 12.62 -69.84 -5.53
C MET A 154 13.88 -69.18 -6.07
N SER A 155 15.00 -69.36 -5.36
CA SER A 155 16.33 -69.02 -5.83
C SER A 155 17.20 -70.26 -5.99
N VAL A 156 18.02 -70.26 -7.03
CA VAL A 156 19.06 -71.27 -7.27
C VAL A 156 20.42 -70.72 -6.87
N CYS A 157 21.36 -71.62 -6.58
CA CYS A 157 22.73 -71.26 -6.25
C CYS A 157 23.58 -71.09 -7.51
N GLU A 158 24.42 -70.07 -7.54
CA GLU A 158 25.47 -69.93 -8.53
C GLU A 158 26.81 -70.45 -7.98
N LYS A 159 27.53 -71.24 -8.78
CA LYS A 159 28.87 -71.74 -8.41
C LYS A 159 29.93 -70.74 -8.84
N ASP A 160 30.30 -69.77 -8.00
CA ASP A 160 31.50 -68.89 -8.03
C ASP A 160 31.99 -68.26 -9.36
N THR A 161 31.40 -68.55 -10.53
CA THR A 161 31.95 -68.23 -11.86
C THR A 161 31.46 -66.90 -12.41
N ILE A 162 30.34 -66.38 -11.92
CA ILE A 162 29.86 -65.03 -12.24
C ILE A 162 29.71 -64.30 -10.92
N LYS A 163 30.59 -63.32 -10.67
CA LYS A 163 30.33 -62.33 -9.63
C LYS A 163 29.20 -61.44 -10.13
N SER A 164 27.96 -61.86 -9.92
CA SER A 164 26.84 -60.95 -10.11
C SER A 164 27.09 -59.80 -9.13
N ASN A 165 27.06 -58.55 -9.60
CA ASN A 165 27.29 -57.38 -8.76
C ASN A 165 26.16 -57.18 -7.72
N GLY A 166 25.29 -58.18 -7.49
CA GLY A 166 24.14 -58.12 -6.59
C GLY A 166 23.04 -57.15 -7.02
N SER A 167 23.22 -56.46 -8.15
CA SER A 167 22.36 -55.38 -8.63
C SER A 167 21.04 -55.84 -9.20
N SER A 168 20.86 -57.13 -9.45
CA SER A 168 19.60 -57.66 -9.99
C SER A 168 19.22 -58.97 -9.32
N CYS A 169 17.99 -59.03 -8.79
CA CYS A 169 17.40 -60.19 -8.12
C CYS A 169 16.66 -61.05 -9.18
N ASN A 170 17.40 -61.93 -9.85
CA ASN A 170 16.93 -62.66 -11.05
C ASN A 170 16.68 -64.16 -10.82
N GLY A 171 16.55 -64.60 -9.57
CA GLY A 171 16.41 -66.02 -9.22
C GLY A 171 17.72 -66.72 -8.89
N ILE A 172 18.87 -66.03 -8.93
CA ILE A 172 20.16 -66.53 -8.43
C ILE A 172 20.40 -65.88 -7.07
N ASP A 173 20.49 -66.68 -6.00
CA ASP A 173 20.65 -66.28 -4.59
C ASP A 173 19.61 -65.29 -4.02
N CYS A 174 18.74 -64.75 -4.87
CA CYS A 174 17.65 -63.84 -4.58
C CYS A 174 16.51 -64.09 -5.55
N CYS A 175 15.29 -64.12 -5.04
CA CYS A 175 14.06 -64.17 -5.81
C CYS A 175 13.10 -63.08 -5.32
N LYS A 176 12.34 -62.48 -6.24
CA LYS A 176 11.23 -61.60 -5.93
C LYS A 176 9.96 -62.00 -6.70
N THR A 177 8.81 -61.85 -6.06
CA THR A 177 7.49 -62.08 -6.67
C THR A 177 6.45 -61.11 -6.10
N THR A 178 5.34 -60.95 -6.80
CA THR A 178 4.23 -60.08 -6.35
C THR A 178 3.29 -60.84 -5.42
N ILE A 179 2.54 -60.08 -4.61
CA ILE A 179 1.49 -60.62 -3.75
C ILE A 179 0.16 -60.58 -4.55
N PRO A 180 -0.72 -61.60 -4.44
CA PRO A 180 -1.92 -61.69 -5.27
C PRO A 180 -3.03 -60.68 -4.91
N SER A 181 -3.16 -60.31 -3.63
CA SER A 181 -4.18 -59.40 -3.10
C SER A 181 -3.64 -58.63 -1.90
N ASP A 182 -4.40 -57.67 -1.38
CA ASP A 182 -4.12 -57.16 -0.04
C ASP A 182 -4.28 -58.31 0.96
N LEU A 183 -3.41 -58.36 1.98
CA LEU A 183 -3.37 -59.43 2.97
C LEU A 183 -3.63 -58.87 4.36
N ASP A 184 -4.46 -59.55 5.16
CA ASP A 184 -4.67 -59.23 6.58
C ASP A 184 -3.78 -60.08 7.49
N VAL A 185 -3.42 -61.28 7.04
CA VAL A 185 -2.57 -62.22 7.77
C VAL A 185 -1.90 -63.14 6.75
N PHE A 186 -0.66 -63.51 7.03
CA PHE A 186 0.06 -64.51 6.25
C PHE A 186 1.10 -65.20 7.11
N THR A 187 1.46 -66.42 6.74
CA THR A 187 2.63 -67.10 7.30
C THR A 187 3.67 -67.26 6.22
N THR A 188 4.92 -66.88 6.52
CA THR A 188 6.05 -67.16 5.64
C THR A 188 6.64 -68.52 6.00
N ASN A 189 6.75 -69.40 5.02
CA ASN A 189 7.42 -70.68 5.16
C ASN A 189 8.64 -70.75 4.25
N ILE A 190 9.71 -71.40 4.71
CA ILE A 190 11.00 -71.50 4.01
C ILE A 190 11.43 -72.97 4.02
N GLU A 191 11.61 -73.53 2.83
CA GLU A 191 12.14 -74.87 2.61
C GLU A 191 13.50 -74.79 1.91
N GLY A 192 14.58 -74.78 2.69
CA GLY A 192 15.94 -74.81 2.12
C GLY A 192 16.37 -76.22 1.76
N LYS A 193 16.17 -76.64 0.50
CA LYS A 193 16.47 -78.04 0.10
C LYS A 193 17.24 -78.20 -1.21
N ILE A 194 17.44 -77.14 -2.00
CA ILE A 194 17.92 -77.29 -3.39
C ILE A 194 19.35 -76.77 -3.53
N GLY A 195 20.34 -77.59 -3.15
CA GLY A 195 21.76 -77.27 -3.37
C GLY A 195 22.69 -77.98 -2.38
N LYS A 196 23.97 -78.15 -2.73
CA LYS A 196 25.00 -78.59 -1.78
C LYS A 196 25.43 -77.39 -0.95
N PHE A 197 24.89 -77.24 0.27
CA PHE A 197 25.32 -76.22 1.23
C PHE A 197 26.81 -76.43 1.56
N GLN A 198 27.68 -75.55 1.05
CA GLN A 198 29.13 -75.67 1.26
C GLN A 198 29.61 -75.04 2.57
N SER A 199 28.82 -74.18 3.23
CA SER A 199 29.23 -73.52 4.47
C SER A 199 28.12 -73.49 5.53
N ASN A 200 28.53 -73.46 6.80
CA ASN A 200 27.65 -73.31 7.97
C ASN A 200 27.04 -71.89 8.11
N LYS A 201 27.28 -70.96 7.17
CA LYS A 201 26.89 -69.54 7.26
C LYS A 201 25.78 -69.13 6.28
N ASP A 202 25.27 -70.05 5.46
CA ASP A 202 24.30 -69.73 4.41
C ASP A 202 22.86 -69.98 4.91
N CYS A 203 22.32 -69.00 5.63
CA CYS A 203 20.90 -69.00 6.00
C CYS A 203 20.03 -68.46 4.86
N ASN A 204 18.82 -68.97 4.79
CA ASN A 204 17.78 -68.53 3.88
C ASN A 204 16.84 -67.56 4.59
N TYR A 205 16.45 -66.50 3.90
CA TYR A 205 15.59 -65.45 4.43
C TYR A 205 14.40 -65.23 3.53
N ALA A 206 13.26 -64.87 4.09
CA ALA A 206 12.10 -64.48 3.32
C ALA A 206 11.27 -63.44 4.08
N SER A 207 10.75 -62.46 3.35
CA SER A 207 9.86 -61.45 3.89
C SER A 207 9.06 -60.75 2.80
N VAL A 208 7.96 -60.14 3.19
CA VAL A 208 7.33 -59.08 2.42
C VAL A 208 8.14 -57.78 2.62
N VAL A 209 8.32 -56.99 1.56
CA VAL A 209 9.10 -55.73 1.58
C VAL A 209 8.47 -54.65 0.70
N ASP A 210 8.69 -53.37 1.04
CA ASP A 210 8.35 -52.21 0.18
C ASP A 210 9.14 -52.29 -1.13
N GLN A 211 8.42 -52.39 -2.25
CA GLN A 211 8.99 -52.50 -3.58
C GLN A 211 9.88 -51.31 -3.94
N MET A 212 9.44 -50.08 -3.63
CA MET A 212 10.21 -48.89 -4.02
C MET A 212 11.51 -48.79 -3.25
N TRP A 213 11.48 -49.15 -1.97
CA TRP A 213 12.69 -49.22 -1.15
C TRP A 213 13.63 -50.30 -1.69
N PHE A 214 13.10 -51.49 -1.98
CA PHE A 214 13.89 -52.62 -2.47
C PHE A 214 14.59 -52.29 -3.81
N GLU A 215 13.88 -51.66 -4.75
CA GLU A 215 14.40 -51.42 -6.10
C GLU A 215 15.27 -50.15 -6.21
N LYS A 216 15.09 -49.16 -5.33
CA LYS A 216 15.80 -47.86 -5.43
C LYS A 216 16.86 -47.64 -4.36
N ASN A 217 16.67 -48.13 -3.13
CA ASN A 217 17.59 -47.85 -2.04
C ASN A 217 18.68 -48.92 -1.90
N ILE A 218 18.44 -50.12 -2.43
CA ILE A 218 19.37 -51.23 -2.31
C ILE A 218 20.14 -51.41 -3.62
N THR A 219 21.43 -51.16 -3.58
CA THR A 219 22.33 -51.36 -4.72
C THR A 219 22.68 -52.83 -4.92
N ASN A 220 22.88 -53.55 -3.81
CA ASN A 220 23.11 -54.98 -3.79
C ASN A 220 21.95 -55.67 -3.05
N HIS A 221 21.00 -56.23 -3.80
CA HIS A 221 19.78 -56.82 -3.26
C HIS A 221 20.07 -57.99 -2.31
N PHE A 222 21.21 -58.65 -2.45
CA PHE A 222 21.61 -59.75 -1.58
C PHE A 222 21.98 -59.32 -0.15
N GLU A 223 22.34 -58.05 0.07
CA GLU A 223 22.72 -57.54 1.40
C GLU A 223 21.55 -57.44 2.37
N VAL A 224 20.31 -57.45 1.87
CA VAL A 224 19.10 -57.45 2.70
C VAL A 224 19.03 -58.68 3.60
N ARG A 225 19.72 -59.79 3.26
CA ARG A 225 19.87 -60.97 4.13
C ARG A 225 20.55 -60.67 5.47
N ASN A 226 21.33 -59.58 5.54
CA ASN A 226 22.02 -59.15 6.76
C ASN A 226 21.14 -58.26 7.65
N MET A 227 19.94 -57.91 7.18
CA MET A 227 18.97 -57.11 7.93
C MET A 227 18.06 -58.04 8.72
N SER A 228 17.76 -57.70 9.97
CA SER A 228 16.76 -58.43 10.78
C SER A 228 15.34 -57.95 10.52
N HIS A 229 15.18 -56.70 10.08
CA HIS A 229 13.91 -56.07 9.79
C HIS A 229 13.99 -55.27 8.50
N VAL A 230 12.85 -55.15 7.82
CA VAL A 230 12.70 -54.54 6.51
C VAL A 230 11.46 -53.66 6.46
N PRO A 231 11.47 -52.56 5.68
CA PRO A 231 10.31 -51.71 5.56
C PRO A 231 9.19 -52.41 4.79
N VAL A 232 7.97 -52.31 5.29
CA VAL A 232 6.73 -52.82 4.67
C VAL A 232 5.67 -51.73 4.67
N VAL A 233 4.86 -51.65 3.62
CA VAL A 233 3.78 -50.66 3.49
C VAL A 233 2.43 -51.29 3.80
N LEU A 234 1.76 -50.77 4.82
CA LEU A 234 0.37 -51.07 5.14
C LEU A 234 -0.54 -49.98 4.57
N ASN A 235 -1.68 -50.38 4.01
CA ASN A 235 -2.78 -49.46 3.75
C ASN A 235 -3.65 -49.36 5.00
N TRP A 236 -4.13 -48.16 5.32
CA TRP A 236 -5.01 -47.94 6.45
C TRP A 236 -6.24 -47.14 6.04
N GLU A 237 -7.38 -47.51 6.61
CA GLU A 237 -8.65 -46.80 6.45
C GLU A 237 -9.39 -46.80 7.78
N ILE A 238 -10.25 -45.81 8.01
CA ILE A 238 -10.96 -45.66 9.28
C ILE A 238 -12.30 -46.40 9.18
N ASN A 239 -12.71 -47.06 10.25
CA ASN A 239 -14.03 -47.70 10.30
C ASN A 239 -15.15 -46.65 10.16
N ALA A 240 -16.10 -46.89 9.25
CA ALA A 240 -17.22 -45.99 8.95
C ALA A 240 -18.07 -45.60 10.16
N ASN A 241 -18.08 -46.42 11.23
CA ASN A 241 -18.79 -46.10 12.47
C ASN A 241 -18.21 -44.87 13.18
N LEU A 242 -16.92 -44.57 13.00
CA LEU A 242 -16.25 -43.40 13.58
C LEU A 242 -16.38 -42.15 12.71
N SER A 243 -17.11 -42.23 11.60
CA SER A 243 -17.24 -41.14 10.64
C SER A 243 -17.89 -39.88 11.23
N SER A 244 -18.74 -40.03 12.24
CA SER A 244 -19.37 -38.92 12.98
C SER A 244 -18.37 -38.04 13.74
N LEU A 245 -17.21 -38.57 14.13
CA LEU A 245 -16.15 -37.82 14.81
C LEU A 245 -15.48 -36.82 13.86
N ILE A 246 -15.43 -37.14 12.57
CA ILE A 246 -14.76 -36.34 11.54
C ILE A 246 -15.76 -35.45 10.79
N MET A 247 -16.92 -35.99 10.39
CA MET A 247 -17.93 -35.31 9.57
C MET A 247 -18.93 -34.47 10.39
N GLY A 248 -18.52 -33.97 11.56
CA GLY A 248 -19.34 -33.06 12.36
C GLY A 248 -19.35 -31.64 11.76
N SER A 249 -20.44 -31.32 11.03
CA SER A 249 -20.82 -30.03 10.43
C SER A 249 -19.71 -29.25 9.71
N ASN A 250 -19.69 -29.39 8.37
CA ASN A 250 -19.00 -28.54 7.40
C ASN A 250 -17.48 -28.39 7.58
N SER A 251 -16.72 -29.48 7.38
CA SER A 251 -15.34 -29.36 6.91
C SER A 251 -15.39 -28.82 5.47
N SER A 252 -15.15 -27.53 5.27
CA SER A 252 -15.47 -26.86 4.00
C SER A 252 -14.61 -27.28 2.81
N HIS A 253 -13.51 -28.03 3.03
CA HIS A 253 -12.50 -28.33 1.99
C HIS A 253 -11.88 -29.74 2.10
N SER A 254 -12.65 -30.72 2.61
CA SER A 254 -12.20 -32.12 2.67
C SER A 254 -13.32 -33.07 2.26
N THR A 255 -12.98 -34.03 1.41
CA THR A 255 -13.90 -35.07 0.93
C THR A 255 -13.53 -36.42 1.51
N CYS A 256 -14.50 -37.11 2.13
CA CYS A 256 -14.35 -38.49 2.63
C CYS A 256 -15.06 -39.47 1.70
N ARG A 257 -14.33 -40.49 1.22
CA ARG A 257 -14.83 -41.57 0.37
C ARG A 257 -14.98 -42.83 1.21
N PHE A 258 -16.16 -43.44 1.12
CA PHE A 258 -16.45 -44.72 1.74
C PHE A 258 -16.07 -45.86 0.81
N ALA A 259 -15.52 -46.93 1.39
CA ALA A 259 -15.19 -48.16 0.72
C ALA A 259 -15.74 -49.34 1.53
N SER A 260 -16.01 -50.44 0.83
CA SER A 260 -16.29 -51.71 1.47
C SER A 260 -15.05 -52.57 1.35
N ARG A 261 -14.40 -52.87 2.48
CA ARG A 261 -13.25 -53.75 2.52
C ARG A 261 -13.71 -55.17 2.80
N SER A 262 -13.44 -56.07 1.86
CA SER A 262 -13.53 -57.52 2.11
C SER A 262 -12.21 -57.99 2.70
N SER A 263 -12.23 -58.51 3.92
CA SER A 263 -11.06 -59.19 4.48
C SER A 263 -10.77 -60.48 3.71
N SER A 264 -9.53 -60.99 3.80
CA SER A 264 -9.17 -62.31 3.27
C SER A 264 -9.95 -63.46 3.95
N LEU A 265 -10.56 -63.17 5.11
CA LEU A 265 -11.50 -64.03 5.86
C LEU A 265 -12.97 -63.85 5.45
N GLY A 266 -13.29 -62.97 4.49
CA GLY A 266 -14.66 -62.76 3.98
C GLY A 266 -15.54 -61.82 4.82
N ASN A 267 -14.99 -61.16 5.84
CA ASN A 267 -15.73 -60.17 6.62
C ASN A 267 -15.73 -58.83 5.87
N MET A 268 -16.93 -58.32 5.56
CA MET A 268 -17.09 -57.00 4.96
C MET A 268 -17.11 -55.94 6.06
N SER A 269 -16.14 -55.03 6.05
CA SER A 269 -16.13 -53.85 6.92
C SER A 269 -16.31 -52.60 6.07
N SER A 270 -17.24 -51.73 6.47
CA SER A 270 -17.38 -50.42 5.87
C SER A 270 -16.30 -49.50 6.43
N THR A 271 -15.48 -48.97 5.56
CA THR A 271 -14.36 -48.10 5.89
C THR A 271 -14.49 -46.78 5.13
N PHE A 272 -13.73 -45.76 5.53
CA PHE A 272 -13.64 -44.52 4.81
C PHE A 272 -12.24 -43.92 4.88
N LYS A 273 -11.97 -43.08 3.89
CA LYS A 273 -10.71 -42.35 3.73
C LYS A 273 -11.02 -40.92 3.32
N CYS A 274 -10.33 -39.96 3.91
CA CYS A 274 -10.52 -38.54 3.60
C CYS A 274 -9.31 -37.97 2.86
N THR A 275 -9.57 -37.01 1.97
CA THR A 275 -8.56 -36.25 1.23
C THR A 275 -8.96 -34.78 1.25
N CYS A 276 -7.97 -33.88 1.28
CA CYS A 276 -8.25 -32.47 1.04
C CYS A 276 -8.72 -32.29 -0.40
N ASP A 277 -9.60 -31.32 -0.61
CA ASP A 277 -10.08 -30.98 -1.94
C ASP A 277 -8.94 -30.37 -2.78
N SER A 278 -9.11 -30.32 -4.10
CA SER A 278 -8.09 -29.74 -4.99
C SER A 278 -7.83 -28.28 -4.62
N GLY A 279 -6.55 -27.89 -4.57
CA GLY A 279 -6.12 -26.55 -4.12
C GLY A 279 -5.95 -26.41 -2.60
N PHE A 280 -6.19 -27.48 -1.83
CA PHE A 280 -6.00 -27.48 -0.38
C PHE A 280 -4.96 -28.54 0.05
N GLU A 281 -4.14 -28.22 1.04
CA GLU A 281 -3.17 -29.12 1.65
C GLU A 281 -3.33 -29.21 3.18
N GLY A 282 -2.76 -30.25 3.79
CA GLY A 282 -2.80 -30.45 5.24
C GLY A 282 -3.53 -31.74 5.64
N ASN A 283 -4.27 -31.70 6.73
CA ASN A 283 -4.85 -32.90 7.35
C ASN A 283 -6.38 -32.99 7.17
N PRO A 284 -6.89 -33.89 6.30
CA PRO A 284 -8.32 -34.01 6.03
C PRO A 284 -9.12 -34.68 7.15
N TYR A 285 -8.46 -35.21 8.18
CA TYR A 285 -9.12 -35.83 9.33
C TYR A 285 -9.38 -34.84 10.47
N LEU A 286 -8.99 -33.57 10.31
CA LEU A 286 -9.26 -32.48 11.25
C LEU A 286 -10.28 -31.49 10.65
N ARG A 287 -11.20 -30.96 11.47
CA ARG A 287 -12.27 -30.05 11.00
C ARG A 287 -11.80 -28.81 10.23
N HIS A 288 -10.61 -28.30 10.56
CA HIS A 288 -9.95 -27.18 9.87
C HIS A 288 -8.52 -27.54 9.45
N GLY A 289 -8.26 -28.82 9.16
CA GLY A 289 -6.91 -29.28 8.84
C GLY A 289 -6.51 -29.09 7.38
N CYS A 290 -7.45 -28.99 6.45
CA CYS A 290 -7.17 -28.62 5.06
C CYS A 290 -7.12 -27.09 4.95
N GLN A 291 -5.96 -26.59 4.55
CA GLN A 291 -5.64 -25.18 4.38
C GLN A 291 -5.46 -24.88 2.89
N ASP A 292 -5.84 -23.68 2.49
CA ASP A 292 -5.65 -23.18 1.13
C ASP A 292 -4.16 -23.19 0.78
N ILE A 293 -3.81 -23.75 -0.36
CA ILE A 293 -2.43 -23.69 -0.86
C ILE A 293 -2.20 -22.26 -1.33
N ASP A 294 -1.09 -21.64 -0.92
CA ASP A 294 -0.66 -20.36 -1.49
C ASP A 294 0.17 -20.62 -2.75
N GLU A 295 -0.48 -20.87 -3.89
CA GLU A 295 0.23 -21.09 -5.15
C GLU A 295 1.02 -19.85 -5.57
N CYS A 296 0.60 -18.66 -5.12
CA CYS A 296 1.30 -17.41 -5.36
C CYS A 296 2.59 -17.24 -4.55
N ALA A 297 2.84 -18.08 -3.54
CA ALA A 297 4.14 -18.14 -2.85
C ALA A 297 5.27 -18.58 -3.80
N ASN A 298 4.96 -19.28 -4.89
CA ASN A 298 5.92 -19.63 -5.93
C ASN A 298 6.00 -18.51 -7.00
N PRO A 299 7.10 -17.72 -7.04
CA PRO A 299 7.21 -16.58 -7.95
C PRO A 299 7.29 -16.97 -9.44
N ARG A 300 7.46 -18.26 -9.76
CA ARG A 300 7.53 -18.75 -11.15
C ARG A 300 6.18 -19.13 -11.73
N LEU A 301 5.12 -19.22 -10.92
CA LEU A 301 3.84 -19.78 -11.35
C LEU A 301 3.13 -18.90 -12.40
N CYS A 302 3.15 -17.57 -12.23
CA CYS A 302 2.62 -16.61 -13.21
C CYS A 302 3.70 -16.10 -14.20
N GLY A 303 4.85 -16.75 -14.28
CA GLY A 303 5.94 -16.38 -15.17
C GLY A 303 5.91 -17.18 -16.48
N PHE A 304 5.07 -16.80 -17.45
CA PHE A 304 5.16 -17.39 -18.78
C PHE A 304 6.49 -16.98 -19.46
N SER A 305 7.35 -17.96 -19.76
CA SER A 305 8.71 -17.77 -20.27
C SER A 305 8.83 -17.40 -21.76
N TYR A 306 7.80 -16.80 -22.38
CA TYR A 306 7.75 -16.65 -23.85
C TYR A 306 7.41 -15.26 -24.39
N LEU A 307 7.69 -14.16 -23.66
CA LEU A 307 7.56 -12.82 -24.25
C LEU A 307 8.86 -12.01 -24.17
N ARG A 308 9.49 -11.90 -25.34
CA ARG A 308 10.75 -11.23 -25.66
C ARG A 308 10.62 -9.69 -25.80
N TYR A 309 9.57 -9.09 -25.23
CA TYR A 309 9.35 -7.64 -25.30
C TYR A 309 8.78 -7.16 -23.98
N GLY A 310 9.55 -6.33 -23.26
CA GLY A 310 9.28 -5.88 -21.91
C GLY A 310 7.93 -5.21 -21.72
N TYR A 311 6.97 -5.97 -21.19
CA TYR A 311 5.74 -5.47 -20.58
C TYR A 311 5.64 -6.04 -19.16
N ASP A 312 5.19 -5.20 -18.24
CA ASP A 312 5.12 -5.46 -16.79
C ASP A 312 4.36 -6.75 -16.45
N GLY A 313 4.95 -7.50 -15.53
CA GLY A 313 4.63 -8.88 -15.23
C GLY A 313 3.19 -9.15 -14.80
N TYR A 314 2.77 -10.40 -15.01
CA TYR A 314 1.54 -10.94 -14.45
C TYR A 314 1.58 -10.84 -12.91
N ARG A 315 0.47 -10.42 -12.30
CA ARG A 315 0.28 -10.48 -10.85
C ARG A 315 -0.48 -11.76 -10.51
N CYS A 316 0.08 -12.58 -9.64
CA CYS A 316 -0.62 -13.73 -9.07
C CYS A 316 -1.63 -13.26 -8.01
N VAL A 317 -2.83 -13.83 -8.03
CA VAL A 317 -3.86 -13.64 -7.02
C VAL A 317 -4.28 -15.01 -6.51
N ASN A 318 -4.00 -15.29 -5.24
CA ASN A 318 -4.43 -16.51 -4.56
C ASN A 318 -5.90 -16.38 -4.20
N VAL A 319 -6.69 -17.40 -4.48
CA VAL A 319 -8.07 -17.51 -4.04
C VAL A 319 -8.29 -18.88 -3.40
N PRO A 320 -9.27 -19.06 -2.51
CA PRO A 320 -9.50 -20.35 -1.89
C PRO A 320 -9.70 -21.48 -2.92
N GLY A 321 -8.75 -22.42 -2.99
CA GLY A 321 -8.72 -23.59 -3.85
C GLY A 321 -8.15 -23.39 -5.27
N GLU A 322 -7.82 -22.16 -5.67
CA GLU A 322 -7.30 -21.86 -7.01
C GLU A 322 -6.40 -20.60 -7.02
N TYR A 323 -5.78 -20.32 -8.16
CA TYR A 323 -5.06 -19.06 -8.36
C TYR A 323 -5.33 -18.50 -9.76
N TYR A 324 -5.27 -17.17 -9.87
CA TYR A 324 -5.39 -16.49 -11.15
C TYR A 324 -4.20 -15.56 -11.41
N CYS A 325 -3.69 -15.59 -12.63
CA CYS A 325 -2.67 -14.65 -13.09
C CYS A 325 -3.33 -13.51 -13.87
N ILE A 326 -3.34 -12.31 -13.30
CA ILE A 326 -3.89 -11.15 -13.98
C ILE A 326 -2.78 -10.37 -14.69
N LEU A 327 -3.04 -9.90 -15.91
CA LEU A 327 -2.15 -8.96 -16.57
C LEU A 327 -2.17 -7.63 -15.82
N VAL A 328 -1.01 -7.23 -15.28
CA VAL A 328 -0.80 -5.84 -14.90
C VAL A 328 -0.57 -5.07 -16.19
N SER A 329 -1.66 -4.81 -16.91
CA SER A 329 -1.62 -3.68 -17.84
C SER A 329 -1.31 -2.47 -16.99
N SER A 330 -0.18 -1.82 -17.25
CA SER A 330 0.16 -0.50 -16.73
C SER A 330 -0.90 0.46 -17.25
N SER A 331 -2.04 0.44 -16.57
CA SER A 331 -3.25 1.04 -17.07
C SER A 331 -3.10 2.55 -16.90
N ILE A 332 -3.18 3.23 -18.04
CA ILE A 332 -3.50 4.64 -18.21
C ILE A 332 -4.80 5.05 -17.43
N SER A 333 -5.47 4.11 -16.76
CA SER A 333 -6.70 4.30 -15.99
C SER A 333 -6.51 5.01 -14.64
N ASP A 334 -5.35 4.89 -13.98
CA ASP A 334 -5.15 5.47 -12.64
C ASP A 334 -4.82 6.98 -12.66
N ARG A 335 -4.48 7.51 -13.85
CA ARG A 335 -4.38 8.96 -14.07
C ARG A 335 -5.77 9.63 -13.98
N LYS A 336 -6.86 8.89 -14.24
CA LYS A 336 -8.22 9.46 -14.31
C LYS A 336 -8.87 9.60 -12.93
N SER A 337 -8.52 8.76 -11.95
CA SER A 337 -9.07 8.81 -10.57
C SER A 337 -8.42 9.93 -9.74
N ARG A 338 -7.09 10.04 -9.81
CA ARG A 338 -6.33 11.06 -9.09
C ARG A 338 -6.64 12.49 -9.58
N ASN A 339 -6.92 12.64 -10.88
CA ASN A 339 -7.38 13.91 -11.45
C ASN A 339 -8.75 14.34 -10.89
N LYS A 340 -9.67 13.39 -10.62
CA LYS A 340 -10.98 13.73 -10.02
C LYS A 340 -10.83 14.26 -8.60
N ILE A 341 -9.95 13.67 -7.79
CA ILE A 341 -9.71 14.12 -6.40
C ILE A 341 -9.07 15.51 -6.38
N ILE A 342 -8.07 15.76 -7.25
CA ILE A 342 -7.42 17.07 -7.37
C ILE A 342 -8.41 18.15 -7.83
N ILE A 343 -9.30 17.85 -8.79
CA ILE A 343 -10.31 18.80 -9.27
C ILE A 343 -11.33 19.16 -8.18
N ILE A 344 -11.74 18.21 -7.33
CA ILE A 344 -12.66 18.48 -6.22
C ILE A 344 -12.00 19.37 -5.15
N GLY A 345 -10.72 19.13 -4.83
CA GLY A 345 -9.96 19.98 -3.91
C GLY A 345 -9.78 21.42 -4.42
N ILE A 346 -9.46 21.58 -5.70
CA ILE A 346 -9.25 22.91 -6.30
C ILE A 346 -10.57 23.68 -6.42
N SER A 347 -11.67 23.03 -6.81
CA SER A 347 -12.97 23.69 -6.96
C SER A 347 -13.58 24.15 -5.62
N THR A 348 -13.43 23.35 -4.56
CA THR A 348 -13.88 23.73 -3.22
C THR A 348 -13.06 24.88 -2.63
N GLY A 349 -11.74 24.88 -2.83
CA GLY A 349 -10.85 25.98 -2.42
C GLY A 349 -11.16 27.29 -3.16
N ILE A 350 -11.33 27.23 -4.48
CA ILE A 350 -11.67 28.41 -5.30
C ILE A 350 -13.07 28.95 -4.94
N GLY A 351 -14.06 28.07 -4.68
CA GLY A 351 -15.40 28.48 -4.28
C GLY A 351 -15.43 29.26 -2.95
N LEU A 352 -14.67 28.79 -1.95
CA LEU A 352 -14.50 29.49 -0.67
C LEU A 352 -13.85 30.87 -0.86
N LEU A 353 -12.86 30.95 -1.76
CA LEU A 353 -12.15 32.20 -2.05
C LEU A 353 -13.06 33.24 -2.72
N PHE A 354 -13.90 32.83 -3.67
CA PHE A 354 -14.91 33.71 -4.29
C PHE A 354 -15.99 34.17 -3.30
N LEU A 355 -16.43 33.31 -2.37
CA LEU A 355 -17.37 33.69 -1.32
C LEU A 355 -16.79 34.76 -0.39
N CYS A 356 -15.52 34.62 0.01
CA CYS A 356 -14.82 35.62 0.81
C CYS A 356 -14.70 36.96 0.06
N ILE A 357 -14.36 36.94 -1.24
CA ILE A 357 -14.30 38.16 -2.07
C ILE A 357 -15.68 38.80 -2.22
N GLY A 358 -16.73 38.02 -2.46
CA GLY A 358 -18.11 38.51 -2.57
C GLY A 358 -18.62 39.11 -1.25
N GLY A 359 -18.31 38.48 -0.12
CA GLY A 359 -18.58 39.01 1.21
C GLY A 359 -17.86 40.34 1.47
N TRP A 360 -16.59 40.44 1.09
CA TRP A 360 -15.81 41.67 1.21
C TRP A 360 -16.36 42.80 0.32
N TRP A 361 -16.70 42.50 -0.93
CA TRP A 361 -17.26 43.45 -1.88
C TRP A 361 -18.61 43.99 -1.43
N SER A 362 -19.52 43.11 -1.03
CA SER A 362 -20.83 43.48 -0.50
C SER A 362 -20.71 44.35 0.76
N TYR A 363 -19.81 44.01 1.67
CA TYR A 363 -19.46 44.87 2.82
C TYR A 363 -18.98 46.26 2.38
N LYS A 364 -18.05 46.35 1.41
CA LYS A 364 -17.58 47.63 0.88
C LYS A 364 -18.71 48.46 0.25
N VAL A 365 -19.62 47.83 -0.50
CA VAL A 365 -20.77 48.49 -1.13
C VAL A 365 -21.73 49.05 -0.08
N VAL A 366 -22.07 48.26 0.94
CA VAL A 366 -22.94 48.70 2.04
C VAL A 366 -22.30 49.87 2.80
N LYS A 367 -20.99 49.80 3.08
CA LYS A 367 -20.25 50.89 3.72
C LYS A 367 -20.30 52.17 2.88
N LYS A 368 -20.09 52.10 1.56
CA LYS A 368 -20.23 53.25 0.65
C LYS A 368 -21.64 53.83 0.65
N ARG A 369 -22.69 52.99 0.56
CA ARG A 369 -24.09 53.45 0.57
C ARG A 369 -24.46 54.19 1.87
N LYS A 370 -23.96 53.72 3.02
CA LYS A 370 -24.17 54.41 4.33
C LYS A 370 -23.52 55.80 4.35
N ILE A 371 -22.33 55.97 3.78
CA ILE A 371 -21.64 57.27 3.73
C ILE A 371 -22.40 58.26 2.85
N ILE A 372 -22.87 57.84 1.66
CA ILE A 372 -23.62 58.70 0.74
C ILE A 372 -24.93 59.18 1.39
N LYS A 373 -25.71 58.28 1.98
CA LYS A 373 -26.94 58.65 2.72
C LYS A 373 -26.67 59.61 3.87
N ARG A 374 -25.52 59.49 4.55
CA ARG A 374 -25.13 60.40 5.63
C ARG A 374 -24.77 61.79 5.09
N LYS A 375 -24.05 61.87 3.97
CA LYS A 375 -23.75 63.14 3.27
C LYS A 375 -25.03 63.85 2.79
N GLU A 376 -25.98 63.11 2.24
CA GLU A 376 -27.27 63.67 1.81
C GLU A 376 -28.08 64.23 2.99
N LYS A 377 -28.08 63.54 4.14
CA LYS A 377 -28.70 64.04 5.38
C LYS A 377 -28.05 65.35 5.86
N PHE A 378 -26.72 65.44 5.84
CA PHE A 378 -26.02 66.69 6.21
C PHE A 378 -26.31 67.82 5.22
N PHE A 379 -26.36 67.54 3.91
CA PHE A 379 -26.72 68.53 2.90
C PHE A 379 -28.14 69.09 3.12
N LYS A 380 -29.13 68.23 3.40
CA LYS A 380 -30.50 68.65 3.72
C LYS A 380 -30.58 69.48 5.01
N ARG A 381 -29.85 69.08 6.06
CA ARG A 381 -29.88 69.74 7.38
C ARG A 381 -29.17 71.10 7.41
N ASN A 382 -28.10 71.26 6.63
CA ASN A 382 -27.29 72.48 6.60
C ASN A 382 -27.75 73.49 5.52
N GLY A 383 -29.03 73.49 5.17
CA GLY A 383 -29.60 74.46 4.22
C GLY A 383 -29.24 74.22 2.75
N GLY A 384 -28.77 73.03 2.36
CA GLY A 384 -28.39 72.72 0.98
C GLY A 384 -29.53 72.84 -0.04
N LEU A 385 -30.78 72.65 0.39
CA LEU A 385 -31.97 72.93 -0.43
C LEU A 385 -32.14 74.43 -0.72
N LEU A 386 -31.81 75.27 0.26
CA LEU A 386 -31.87 76.73 0.17
C LEU A 386 -30.77 77.26 -0.76
N LEU A 387 -29.58 76.65 -0.70
CA LEU A 387 -28.48 76.88 -1.64
C LEU A 387 -28.88 76.50 -3.08
N GLN A 388 -29.54 75.35 -3.27
CA GLN A 388 -30.01 74.91 -4.59
C GLN A 388 -31.06 75.86 -5.17
N GLN A 389 -31.99 76.34 -4.33
CA GLN A 389 -33.02 77.30 -4.71
C GLN A 389 -32.43 78.66 -5.13
N GLN A 390 -31.45 79.17 -4.37
CA GLN A 390 -30.72 80.42 -4.68
C GLN A 390 -29.92 80.33 -5.99
N LEU A 391 -29.32 79.17 -6.27
CA LEU A 391 -28.59 78.94 -7.53
C LEU A 391 -29.52 78.85 -8.74
N SER A 392 -30.74 78.31 -8.57
CA SER A 392 -31.72 78.22 -9.65
C SER A 392 -32.47 79.52 -9.97
N SER A 393 -32.52 80.49 -9.05
CA SER A 393 -33.36 81.69 -9.20
C SER A 393 -32.63 82.96 -9.65
N ARG A 394 -31.31 82.92 -9.90
CA ARG A 394 -30.52 84.13 -10.19
C ARG A 394 -29.88 84.08 -11.57
N THR A 395 -30.62 84.58 -12.55
CA THR A 395 -30.06 85.16 -13.78
C THR A 395 -29.45 86.53 -13.43
N VAL A 396 -28.25 86.81 -13.95
CA VAL A 396 -27.40 88.03 -13.78
C VAL A 396 -26.22 87.91 -12.79
N GLU A 397 -25.03 87.78 -13.41
CA GLU A 397 -23.66 88.07 -12.98
C GLU A 397 -23.39 88.37 -11.49
N LYS A 398 -23.13 87.31 -10.72
CA LYS A 398 -22.06 87.24 -9.69
C LYS A 398 -21.82 85.77 -9.36
N THR A 399 -20.67 85.27 -9.76
CA THR A 399 -20.25 83.87 -9.68
C THR A 399 -19.99 83.44 -8.22
N THR A 400 -21.02 83.00 -7.49
CA THR A 400 -20.78 82.16 -6.30
C THR A 400 -20.21 80.82 -6.76
N LYS A 401 -18.88 80.73 -6.87
CA LYS A 401 -18.16 79.49 -7.22
C LYS A 401 -18.38 78.47 -6.11
N LEU A 402 -19.00 77.34 -6.45
CA LEU A 402 -19.23 76.25 -5.51
C LEU A 402 -17.94 75.42 -5.38
N PHE A 403 -17.30 75.48 -4.22
CA PHE A 403 -16.12 74.67 -3.92
C PHE A 403 -16.54 73.34 -3.29
N ASN A 404 -15.92 72.23 -3.73
CA ASN A 404 -16.10 70.94 -3.08
C ASN A 404 -15.14 70.83 -1.88
N SER A 405 -15.45 69.91 -0.97
CA SER A 405 -14.59 69.51 0.16
C SER A 405 -13.12 69.28 -0.25
N LYS A 406 -12.87 68.62 -1.40
CA LYS A 406 -11.53 68.39 -1.92
C LYS A 406 -10.80 69.68 -2.31
N ASP A 407 -11.51 70.65 -2.86
CA ASP A 407 -10.91 71.93 -3.28
C ASP A 407 -10.53 72.76 -2.06
N LEU A 408 -11.36 72.71 -1.01
CA LEU A 408 -11.07 73.33 0.28
C LEU A 408 -9.91 72.62 1.00
N GLU A 409 -9.86 71.29 1.00
CA GLU A 409 -8.73 70.52 1.52
C GLU A 409 -7.44 70.89 0.80
N LYS A 410 -7.43 70.93 -0.55
CA LYS A 410 -6.26 71.33 -1.33
C LYS A 410 -5.84 72.77 -1.03
N ALA A 411 -6.79 73.71 -1.02
CA ALA A 411 -6.52 75.12 -0.79
C ALA A 411 -5.99 75.40 0.63
N THR A 412 -6.44 74.63 1.63
CA THR A 412 -6.03 74.77 3.03
C THR A 412 -4.90 73.84 3.45
N ASP A 413 -4.34 73.06 2.52
CA ASP A 413 -3.33 72.03 2.81
C ASP A 413 -3.82 71.04 3.87
N ASN A 414 -4.95 70.39 3.56
CA ASN A 414 -5.64 69.44 4.43
C ASN A 414 -5.96 70.03 5.83
N PHE A 415 -6.45 71.28 5.85
CA PHE A 415 -6.76 72.04 7.07
C PHE A 415 -5.56 72.21 8.02
N ASN A 416 -4.38 72.49 7.46
CA ASN A 416 -3.13 72.67 8.22
C ASN A 416 -3.26 73.79 9.26
N VAL A 417 -2.99 73.45 10.53
CA VAL A 417 -3.10 74.37 11.68
C VAL A 417 -2.16 75.58 11.52
N ASN A 418 -1.01 75.40 10.87
CA ASN A 418 -0.05 76.48 10.62
C ASN A 418 -0.56 77.55 9.64
N ARG A 419 -1.70 77.31 8.98
CA ARG A 419 -2.33 78.25 8.04
C ARG A 419 -3.51 79.00 8.65
N ILE A 420 -3.78 78.83 9.93
CA ILE A 420 -4.86 79.54 10.61
C ILE A 420 -4.46 81.01 10.79
N LEU A 421 -5.31 81.92 10.32
CA LEU A 421 -5.19 83.37 10.52
C LEU A 421 -5.92 83.84 11.78
N GLY A 422 -6.95 83.10 12.21
CA GLY A 422 -7.69 83.39 13.44
C GLY A 422 -8.74 82.32 13.76
N GLN A 423 -9.09 82.20 15.05
CA GLN A 423 -10.14 81.32 15.56
C GLN A 423 -11.10 82.13 16.43
N GLY A 424 -12.41 81.94 16.25
CA GLY A 424 -13.44 82.58 17.06
C GLY A 424 -14.73 81.76 17.12
N GLY A 425 -15.74 82.26 17.84
CA GLY A 425 -17.01 81.55 18.08
C GLY A 425 -17.84 81.23 16.82
N GLN A 426 -17.54 81.87 15.69
CA GLN A 426 -18.20 81.65 14.40
C GLN A 426 -17.37 80.78 13.43
N GLY A 427 -16.17 80.34 13.83
CA GLY A 427 -15.34 79.42 13.04
C GLY A 427 -13.84 79.77 13.01
N THR A 428 -13.12 79.00 12.20
CA THR A 428 -11.67 79.12 11.99
C THR A 428 -11.39 79.69 10.60
N VAL A 429 -10.55 80.72 10.52
CA VAL A 429 -10.14 81.34 9.25
C VAL A 429 -8.79 80.77 8.83
N TYR A 430 -8.72 80.17 7.64
CA TYR A 430 -7.50 79.63 7.05
C TYR A 430 -7.00 80.50 5.90
N LYS A 431 -5.67 80.60 5.76
CA LYS A 431 -5.01 81.15 4.58
C LYS A 431 -5.02 80.10 3.45
N ALA A 432 -5.65 80.44 2.33
CA ALA A 432 -5.71 79.57 1.16
C ALA A 432 -4.46 79.72 0.25
N THR A 433 -3.95 78.62 -0.30
CA THR A 433 -2.89 78.61 -1.34
C THR A 433 -3.43 78.28 -2.74
N TYR A 434 -4.72 78.49 -2.95
CA TYR A 434 -5.38 78.21 -4.23
C TYR A 434 -4.69 78.90 -5.41
N PHE A 435 -4.36 80.19 -5.27
CA PHE A 435 -3.62 80.96 -6.29
C PHE A 435 -2.24 80.34 -6.62
N ILE A 436 -1.47 79.95 -5.59
CA ILE A 436 -0.15 79.36 -5.79
C ILE A 436 -0.25 78.03 -6.54
N HIS A 437 -1.23 77.19 -6.19
CA HIS A 437 -1.47 75.93 -6.91
C HIS A 437 -1.89 76.16 -8.36
N SER A 438 -2.83 77.08 -8.63
CA SER A 438 -3.21 77.42 -10.01
C SER A 438 -2.02 77.91 -10.83
N MET A 439 -1.09 78.64 -10.22
CA MET A 439 0.17 79.10 -10.83
C MET A 439 1.23 78.00 -11.01
N GLU A 440 1.12 76.85 -10.34
CA GLU A 440 2.01 75.69 -10.52
C GLU A 440 1.45 74.70 -11.54
N GLU A 441 0.12 74.58 -11.61
CA GLU A 441 -0.59 73.70 -12.53
C GLU A 441 -0.88 74.35 -13.90
N ASN A 442 -0.32 75.54 -14.18
CA ASN A 442 -0.55 76.33 -15.39
C ASN A 442 -2.03 76.69 -15.65
N ASN A 443 -2.86 76.71 -14.61
CA ASN A 443 -4.29 77.01 -14.65
C ASN A 443 -4.60 78.45 -14.18
N LEU A 444 -3.71 79.40 -14.50
CA LEU A 444 -3.86 80.80 -14.08
C LEU A 444 -5.16 81.43 -14.62
N PHE A 445 -5.47 81.21 -15.89
CA PHE A 445 -6.63 81.85 -16.53
C PHE A 445 -7.98 81.37 -15.97
N ASP A 446 -8.02 80.24 -15.25
CA ASP A 446 -9.23 79.74 -14.59
C ASP A 446 -9.63 80.53 -13.34
N ILE A 447 -8.71 81.35 -12.82
CA ILE A 447 -8.88 82.11 -11.57
C ILE A 447 -8.86 83.62 -11.77
N ILE A 448 -8.46 84.10 -12.96
CA ILE A 448 -8.47 85.52 -13.29
C ILE A 448 -9.89 85.95 -13.67
N ASP A 449 -10.32 87.10 -13.16
CA ASP A 449 -11.64 87.65 -13.46
C ASP A 449 -11.77 87.93 -14.96
N ALA A 450 -12.92 87.58 -15.54
CA ALA A 450 -13.19 87.76 -16.96
C ALA A 450 -13.03 89.22 -17.43
N ARG A 451 -13.19 90.21 -16.55
CA ARG A 451 -12.92 91.61 -16.87
C ARG A 451 -11.43 91.87 -17.08
N VAL A 452 -10.58 91.33 -16.21
CA VAL A 452 -9.12 91.46 -16.33
C VAL A 452 -8.61 90.78 -17.60
N MET A 453 -9.17 89.62 -17.96
CA MET A 453 -8.85 88.94 -19.22
C MET A 453 -9.27 89.72 -20.48
N LYS A 454 -10.23 90.65 -20.37
CA LYS A 454 -10.65 91.52 -21.48
C LYS A 454 -9.81 92.79 -21.58
N GLU A 455 -9.36 93.32 -20.44
CA GLU A 455 -8.69 94.63 -20.35
C GLU A 455 -7.16 94.53 -20.49
N ALA A 456 -6.55 93.40 -20.12
CA ALA A 456 -5.09 93.23 -20.13
C ALA A 456 -4.65 92.12 -21.10
N LYS A 457 -3.45 92.29 -21.69
CA LYS A 457 -2.83 91.26 -22.53
C LYS A 457 -2.42 90.05 -21.71
N GLN A 458 -2.39 88.88 -22.35
CA GLN A 458 -2.09 87.61 -21.68
C GLN A 458 -0.70 87.63 -21.03
N GLU A 459 0.28 88.25 -21.69
CA GLU A 459 1.66 88.38 -21.23
C GLU A 459 1.77 89.26 -19.97
N GLU A 460 0.97 90.32 -19.90
CA GLU A 460 0.91 91.23 -18.74
C GLU A 460 0.30 90.51 -17.53
N ILE A 461 -0.79 89.76 -17.76
CA ILE A 461 -1.45 88.96 -16.72
C ILE A 461 -0.47 87.91 -16.16
N ILE A 462 0.27 87.22 -17.03
CA ILE A 462 1.27 86.22 -16.60
C ILE A 462 2.40 86.89 -15.82
N ALA A 463 2.93 88.02 -16.29
CA ALA A 463 4.03 88.71 -15.62
C ALA A 463 3.63 89.18 -14.21
N VAL A 464 2.47 89.82 -14.08
CA VAL A 464 1.93 90.25 -12.78
C VAL A 464 1.62 89.06 -11.88
N ALA A 465 1.07 87.98 -12.42
CA ALA A 465 0.78 86.78 -11.63
C ALA A 465 2.04 86.07 -11.13
N ASN A 466 3.10 86.02 -11.93
CA ASN A 466 4.41 85.50 -11.52
C ASN A 466 5.02 86.35 -10.41
N LEU A 467 4.94 87.68 -10.53
CA LEU A 467 5.35 88.60 -9.47
C LEU A 467 4.54 88.36 -8.19
N ALA A 468 3.21 88.23 -8.29
CA ALA A 468 2.36 87.90 -7.15
C ALA A 468 2.72 86.54 -6.51
N LYS A 469 3.06 85.52 -7.32
CA LYS A 469 3.54 84.21 -6.83
C LYS A 469 4.83 84.35 -6.02
N MET A 470 5.78 85.17 -6.48
CA MET A 470 7.01 85.47 -5.75
C MET A 470 6.72 86.21 -4.43
N CYS A 471 5.83 87.21 -4.45
CA CYS A 471 5.42 87.95 -3.25
C CYS A 471 4.72 87.06 -2.21
N LEU A 472 3.95 86.06 -2.67
CA LEU A 472 3.23 85.13 -1.82
C LEU A 472 4.07 83.94 -1.33
N ASN A 473 5.39 83.92 -1.60
CA ASN A 473 6.26 82.82 -1.21
C ASN A 473 6.19 82.54 0.30
N MET A 474 6.06 81.28 0.69
CA MET A 474 5.98 80.88 2.10
C MET A 474 7.29 81.14 2.85
N LYS A 475 8.44 81.13 2.15
CA LYS A 475 9.74 81.47 2.73
C LYS A 475 9.97 82.97 2.60
N GLY A 476 9.95 83.70 3.72
CA GLY A 476 10.13 85.16 3.74
C GLY A 476 11.41 85.63 3.02
N LYS A 477 12.51 84.88 3.15
CA LYS A 477 13.79 85.16 2.45
C LYS A 477 13.72 85.05 0.92
N LYS A 478 12.69 84.39 0.38
CA LYS A 478 12.49 84.22 -1.07
C LYS A 478 11.50 85.23 -1.66
N ARG A 479 10.91 86.10 -0.84
CA ARG A 479 10.04 87.17 -1.32
C ARG A 479 10.90 88.32 -1.86
N PRO A 480 10.54 88.92 -3.00
CA PRO A 480 11.26 90.07 -3.53
C PRO A 480 11.12 91.27 -2.59
N THR A 481 12.09 92.17 -2.64
CA THR A 481 12.00 93.45 -1.93
C THR A 481 10.99 94.38 -2.62
N MET A 482 10.38 95.33 -1.89
CA MET A 482 9.44 96.28 -2.52
C MET A 482 10.07 97.10 -3.65
N LYS A 483 11.40 97.31 -3.61
CA LYS A 483 12.17 97.94 -4.69
C LYS A 483 12.19 97.06 -5.95
N GLU A 484 12.44 95.76 -5.80
CA GLU A 484 12.37 94.80 -6.91
C GLU A 484 10.96 94.66 -7.47
N VAL A 485 9.94 94.63 -6.60
CA VAL A 485 8.53 94.60 -7.02
C VAL A 485 8.17 95.83 -7.84
N ALA A 486 8.56 97.03 -7.40
CA ALA A 486 8.32 98.27 -8.14
C ALA A 486 9.03 98.25 -9.51
N MET A 487 10.31 97.86 -9.54
CA MET A 487 11.08 97.74 -10.78
C MET A 487 10.47 96.75 -11.77
N GLN A 488 9.97 95.60 -11.29
CA GLN A 488 9.30 94.62 -12.15
C GLN A 488 7.94 95.12 -12.66
N LEU A 489 7.17 95.85 -11.85
CA LEU A 489 5.91 96.46 -12.30
C LEU A 489 6.15 97.56 -13.34
N GLU A 490 7.20 98.38 -13.18
CA GLU A 490 7.60 99.38 -14.17
C GLU A 490 8.00 98.71 -15.49
N ALA A 491 8.73 97.59 -15.44
CA ALA A 491 9.07 96.80 -16.62
C ALA A 491 7.82 96.25 -17.34
N VAL A 492 6.82 95.79 -16.60
CA VAL A 492 5.53 95.35 -17.17
C VAL A 492 4.76 96.52 -17.79
N GLN A 493 4.79 97.71 -17.16
CA GLN A 493 4.17 98.91 -17.73
C GLN A 493 4.87 99.41 -19.00
N THR A 494 6.18 99.23 -19.15
CA THR A 494 6.89 99.57 -20.40
C THR A 494 6.53 98.66 -21.58
N LEU A 495 6.04 97.44 -21.33
CA LEU A 495 5.49 96.55 -22.38
C LEU A 495 4.19 97.08 -22.99
N GLN A 496 3.47 97.98 -22.30
CA GLN A 496 2.30 98.68 -22.85
C GLN A 496 2.67 99.84 -23.79
N LYS A 497 3.93 100.34 -23.74
CA LYS A 497 4.36 101.58 -24.41
C LYS A 497 5.07 101.38 -25.75
N THR A 498 5.12 100.17 -26.29
CA THR A 498 5.59 99.91 -27.68
C THR A 498 4.39 99.68 -28.62
N PRO A 499 4.03 100.68 -29.45
CA PRO A 499 3.15 100.49 -30.59
C PRO A 499 3.92 99.91 -31.78
N ASN A 500 3.26 98.99 -32.48
CA ASN A 500 3.50 98.47 -33.82
C ASN A 500 4.44 99.33 -34.71
N VAL A 501 5.56 98.76 -35.15
CA VAL A 501 6.13 99.06 -36.48
C VAL A 501 6.58 97.75 -37.11
N GLN A 502 5.84 97.32 -38.14
CA GLN A 502 6.30 96.35 -39.13
C GLN A 502 7.39 97.00 -39.98
N GLN A 503 8.58 96.39 -40.06
CA GLN A 503 9.16 95.94 -41.33
C GLN A 503 10.44 95.12 -41.12
N ASN A 504 10.34 93.87 -41.61
CA ASN A 504 11.35 93.02 -42.25
C ASN A 504 12.66 92.65 -41.53
N HIS A 505 12.72 91.37 -41.14
CA HIS A 505 13.72 90.37 -41.56
C HIS A 505 15.00 90.93 -42.18
N GLU A 506 16.08 91.00 -41.40
CA GLU A 506 17.21 90.06 -41.32
C GLU A 506 18.22 90.62 -40.30
N GLU A 507 18.95 89.75 -39.61
CA GLU A 507 20.00 90.06 -38.61
C GLU A 507 19.58 90.56 -37.20
N VAL A 508 18.83 89.76 -36.44
CA VAL A 508 19.11 89.59 -34.98
C VAL A 508 18.80 88.15 -34.56
N GLU A 509 19.38 87.18 -35.26
CA GLU A 509 19.37 85.75 -34.92
C GLU A 509 20.72 85.35 -34.31
N TYR A 510 21.18 86.12 -33.31
CA TYR A 510 22.40 85.82 -32.55
C TYR A 510 22.33 86.14 -31.04
N ALA A 511 21.26 86.79 -30.55
CA ALA A 511 21.15 87.16 -29.13
C ALA A 511 19.95 86.53 -28.37
N ARG A 512 19.11 85.72 -29.05
CA ARG A 512 17.90 85.12 -28.46
C ARG A 512 18.18 83.81 -27.69
N THR A 513 19.35 83.20 -27.87
CA THR A 513 19.65 81.85 -27.35
C THR A 513 20.39 81.86 -26.00
N GLU A 514 21.09 82.93 -25.60
CA GLU A 514 21.89 82.94 -24.36
C GLU A 514 21.11 83.23 -23.06
N MET A 515 19.82 83.61 -23.12
CA MET A 515 19.04 83.91 -21.90
C MET A 515 18.11 82.78 -21.44
N TYR A 516 17.94 81.73 -22.27
CA TYR A 516 17.07 80.59 -21.98
C TYR A 516 17.81 79.27 -21.70
N GLU A 517 19.13 79.18 -21.93
CA GLU A 517 19.92 77.96 -21.70
C GLU A 517 20.66 77.89 -20.35
N GLN A 518 20.59 78.92 -19.49
CA GLN A 518 21.29 78.91 -18.19
C GLN A 518 20.46 78.27 -17.04
N TRP A 519 19.17 77.97 -17.22
CA TRP A 519 18.31 77.51 -16.11
C TRP A 519 17.86 76.04 -16.16
N ASP A 520 18.17 75.27 -17.22
CA ASP A 520 17.75 73.86 -17.30
C ASP A 520 18.76 72.96 -18.05
N ALA A 521 19.97 72.74 -17.51
CA ALA A 521 20.76 71.53 -17.82
C ALA A 521 22.00 71.38 -16.91
N VAL A 522 21.92 70.51 -15.90
CA VAL A 522 22.79 69.31 -15.83
C VAL A 522 21.97 68.22 -15.14
N SER A 523 21.50 67.28 -15.95
CA SER A 523 21.23 65.91 -15.54
C SER A 523 21.68 65.06 -16.72
N THR A 524 22.79 64.32 -16.58
CA THR A 524 23.10 63.24 -17.53
C THR A 524 23.72 62.05 -16.81
N SER A 525 22.88 61.04 -16.71
CA SER A 525 23.12 59.60 -16.73
C SER A 525 24.38 59.11 -17.47
N THR A 526 24.99 58.02 -16.98
CA THR A 526 25.24 56.80 -17.78
C THR A 526 25.47 55.56 -16.89
N MET A 527 24.86 54.42 -17.27
CA MET A 527 25.37 53.02 -17.34
C MET A 527 26.39 52.52 -16.30
N SER A 528 26.45 51.26 -15.86
CA SER A 528 25.79 49.98 -16.14
C SER A 528 26.53 48.92 -15.31
N GLY A 529 25.85 47.84 -14.90
CA GLY A 529 26.48 46.51 -14.80
C GLY A 529 26.95 46.01 -13.43
N ALA A 530 26.28 44.94 -13.00
CA ALA A 530 26.73 43.80 -12.19
C ALA A 530 27.36 44.04 -10.80
N ASP A 531 26.76 43.45 -9.76
CA ASP A 531 27.38 42.24 -9.21
C ASP A 531 26.39 41.37 -8.42
N SER A 532 26.72 40.08 -8.40
CA SER A 532 26.07 39.02 -7.64
C SER A 532 26.82 38.80 -6.33
N GLY A 533 26.11 38.41 -5.27
CA GLY A 533 26.64 37.41 -4.34
C GLY A 533 26.97 37.82 -2.90
N VAL A 534 26.08 37.36 -2.00
CA VAL A 534 26.38 36.55 -0.80
C VAL A 534 26.99 37.21 0.46
N ALA A 535 26.16 37.13 1.52
CA ALA A 535 26.42 36.69 2.92
C ALA A 535 26.59 37.67 4.09
N SER A 536 25.80 37.30 5.12
CA SER A 536 26.01 37.38 6.59
C SER A 536 26.02 38.76 7.25
N SER A 537 24.92 39.11 7.94
CA SER A 537 24.70 38.97 9.40
C SER A 537 25.35 40.13 10.17
N SER A 538 24.70 40.83 11.11
CA SER A 538 23.81 40.38 12.17
C SER A 538 23.18 41.60 12.86
N SER A 539 21.99 41.38 13.44
CA SER A 539 21.39 41.99 14.64
C SER A 539 21.75 43.43 15.07
N SER A 540 20.74 44.29 15.17
CA SER A 540 20.13 44.71 16.47
C SER A 540 19.17 45.90 16.31
N HIS A 541 17.91 45.72 16.73
CA HIS A 541 16.97 46.77 17.19
C HIS A 541 17.57 47.55 18.39
N PRO A 542 17.20 48.82 18.71
CA PRO A 542 15.84 49.29 19.12
C PRO A 542 15.44 50.67 18.52
N LEU A 543 14.16 50.99 18.26
CA LEU A 543 13.11 51.53 19.15
C LEU A 543 13.37 52.90 19.82
N LEU A 544 12.34 53.78 19.71
CA LEU A 544 11.99 55.03 20.44
C LEU A 544 12.52 56.34 19.83
N SER A 545 11.69 57.16 19.18
CA SER A 545 10.63 58.08 19.66
C SER A 545 11.16 59.41 20.18
N PHE A 546 10.86 60.48 19.43
CA PHE A 546 10.24 61.72 19.92
C PHE A 546 9.42 62.32 18.77
#